data_AF-A0A9W8Z791-F1
#
_entry.id   AF-A0A9W8Z791-F1
#
_cell.length_a   1.000
_cell.length_b   1.000
_cell.length_c   1.000
_cell.angle_alpha   90.00
_cell.angle_beta   90.00
_cell.angle_gamma   90.00
#
_symmetry.space_group_name_H-M   'P 1'
#
loop_
_entity.id
_entity.type
_entity.pdbx_description
1 polymer ?
#
loop_
_entity_poly.entity_id
_entity_poly.type
_entity_poly.pdbx_seq_one_letter_code
_entity_poly.pdbx_strand_id
1 'polypeptide(L)'
;MVNRIRSASNASIPKDQTQEQGFKEVDEWFTGFQRYNQLVTMSEQPQTAPEFSKATKQLTKNCGGNFIHGLPEAMFDYSLLWCPADASTTRDDNEPSWSWTSHNGRINFPFDPTSCPDTFTLPRSTGENFRSEIQNFHTGSLSAPYTIRRDKHASLRIHYPPYFHAPRGHDPTQESHTLRFTAQTVPADGFTASQLHFADREIPCSQLINPNGVHAGVLMSHESALSAPHYNGPYEFVLLSRNKRVEPAEGTKKPRSAVMHPPGTPIWDGKAFVWDEEVVDFDEGAYEKSEWCMLNVLLIRWDEGRGAAERVAVGRMHERAWEELGPVRKDVVLS
;
A
#
# COMPACT_ATOMS: atom_id res chain seq x y z
N MET A 1 51.73 27.04 25.62
CA MET A 1 50.65 26.03 25.68
C MET A 1 50.12 25.83 24.27
N VAL A 2 50.47 24.71 23.65
CA VAL A 2 50.10 24.36 22.26
C VAL A 2 49.00 23.31 22.35
N ASN A 3 47.78 23.66 21.93
CA ASN A 3 46.64 22.73 21.93
C ASN A 3 46.61 21.90 20.64
N ARG A 4 46.57 20.59 20.84
CA ARG A 4 46.65 19.53 19.84
C ARG A 4 45.25 19.22 19.31
N ILE A 5 45.00 19.52 18.04
CA ILE A 5 43.78 19.12 17.32
C ILE A 5 43.89 17.61 17.00
N ARG A 6 42.90 16.82 17.43
CA ARG A 6 42.77 15.42 17.02
C ARG A 6 41.82 15.36 15.82
N SER A 7 42.35 14.93 14.67
CA SER A 7 41.57 14.49 13.53
C SER A 7 40.71 13.28 13.89
N ALA A 8 39.41 13.34 13.57
CA ALA A 8 38.55 12.17 13.57
C ALA A 8 38.66 11.48 12.20
N SER A 9 39.07 10.22 12.19
CA SER A 9 39.13 9.37 11.02
C SER A 9 37.72 9.03 10.54
N ASN A 10 37.44 9.29 9.25
CA ASN A 10 36.26 8.77 8.58
C ASN A 10 36.40 7.26 8.39
N ALA A 11 35.74 6.47 9.23
CA ALA A 11 35.51 5.06 8.97
C ALA A 11 34.19 4.93 8.20
N SER A 12 34.28 4.59 6.91
CA SER A 12 33.17 4.20 6.08
C SER A 12 32.56 2.89 6.61
N ILE A 13 31.31 2.94 7.08
CA ILE A 13 30.53 1.76 7.46
C ILE A 13 30.12 1.03 6.17
N PRO A 14 30.42 -0.27 6.00
CA PRO A 14 29.97 -1.04 4.84
C PRO A 14 28.44 -1.21 4.90
N LYS A 15 27.71 -0.69 3.90
CA LYS A 15 26.25 -0.74 3.83
C LYS A 15 25.67 -2.16 3.68
N ASP A 16 26.46 -3.12 3.19
CA ASP A 16 25.95 -4.44 2.78
C ASP A 16 25.76 -5.46 3.92
N GLN A 17 26.53 -5.39 5.01
CA GLN A 17 26.47 -6.43 6.04
C GLN A 17 25.31 -6.27 7.04
N THR A 18 24.78 -5.05 7.20
CA THR A 18 23.74 -4.78 8.21
C THR A 18 22.34 -5.20 7.74
N GLN A 19 22.07 -5.21 6.44
CA GLN A 19 20.78 -5.66 5.90
C GLN A 19 20.66 -7.19 5.85
N GLU A 20 21.74 -7.93 5.53
CA GLU A 20 21.74 -9.40 5.46
C GLU A 20 21.52 -10.10 6.81
N GLN A 21 21.97 -9.48 7.91
CA GLN A 21 21.68 -9.99 9.26
C GLN A 21 20.21 -9.78 9.66
N GLY A 22 19.54 -8.79 9.04
CA GLY A 22 18.17 -8.42 9.35
C GLY A 22 17.22 -9.60 9.23
N PHE A 23 17.03 -10.20 8.06
CA PHE A 23 15.93 -11.16 7.89
C PHE A 23 16.12 -12.50 8.63
N LYS A 24 17.36 -12.88 8.99
CA LYS A 24 17.64 -14.18 9.64
C LYS A 24 16.97 -14.32 11.01
N GLU A 25 16.85 -13.22 11.74
CA GLU A 25 16.31 -13.16 13.10
C GLU A 25 14.80 -12.86 13.14
N VAL A 26 14.16 -12.65 11.99
CA VAL A 26 12.72 -12.39 11.92
C VAL A 26 11.97 -13.70 12.03
N ASP A 27 11.06 -13.82 12.98
CA ASP A 27 10.21 -14.98 13.22
C ASP A 27 8.71 -14.69 13.04
N GLU A 28 8.27 -13.43 13.04
CA GLU A 28 6.88 -13.03 12.82
C GLU A 28 6.68 -12.07 11.64
N TRP A 29 5.50 -12.19 11.00
CA TRP A 29 5.15 -11.42 9.80
C TRP A 29 5.06 -9.92 10.04
N PHE A 30 4.72 -9.44 11.24
CA PHE A 30 4.68 -8.00 11.53
C PHE A 30 6.05 -7.35 11.32
N THR A 31 7.06 -7.86 12.02
CA THR A 31 8.45 -7.39 11.90
C THR A 31 9.03 -7.69 10.51
N GLY A 32 8.69 -8.85 9.94
CA GLY A 32 9.14 -9.24 8.61
C GLY A 32 8.62 -8.32 7.51
N PHE A 33 7.34 -7.96 7.59
CA PHE A 33 6.70 -7.05 6.66
C PHE A 33 7.30 -5.64 6.76
N GLN A 34 7.54 -5.12 7.97
CA GLN A 34 8.20 -3.81 8.14
C GLN A 34 9.59 -3.77 7.48
N ARG A 35 10.41 -4.80 7.69
CA ARG A 35 11.74 -4.88 7.06
C ARG A 35 11.66 -5.04 5.55
N TYR A 36 10.68 -5.80 5.06
CA TYR A 36 10.46 -5.97 3.64
C TYR A 36 9.93 -4.69 2.98
N ASN A 37 9.00 -3.98 3.61
CA ASN A 37 8.55 -2.65 3.19
C ASN A 37 9.71 -1.66 3.11
N GLN A 38 10.61 -1.69 4.10
CA GLN A 38 11.83 -0.89 4.05
C GLN A 38 12.70 -1.23 2.84
N LEU A 39 12.87 -2.52 2.53
CA LEU A 39 13.62 -2.97 1.36
C LEU A 39 12.96 -2.52 0.05
N VAL A 40 11.63 -2.69 -0.09
CA VAL A 40 10.84 -2.27 -1.25
C VAL A 40 10.95 -0.76 -1.46
N THR A 41 10.77 0.03 -0.40
CA THR A 41 10.71 1.50 -0.50
C THR A 41 12.07 2.15 -0.74
N MET A 42 13.14 1.58 -0.18
CA MET A 42 14.48 2.17 -0.26
C MET A 42 15.28 1.71 -1.48
N SER A 43 14.78 0.74 -2.24
CA SER A 43 15.44 0.25 -3.46
C SER A 43 15.09 1.12 -4.67
N GLU A 44 16.09 1.40 -5.51
CA GLU A 44 15.90 2.12 -6.78
C GLU A 44 15.51 1.18 -7.93
N GLN A 45 15.82 -0.12 -7.82
CA GLN A 45 15.44 -1.16 -8.78
C GLN A 45 14.99 -2.42 -8.03
N PRO A 46 13.76 -2.42 -7.50
CA PRO A 46 13.37 -3.41 -6.52
C PRO A 46 13.19 -4.83 -7.12
N GLN A 47 12.79 -5.01 -8.38
CA GLN A 47 12.54 -6.39 -8.86
C GLN A 47 13.79 -7.21 -9.24
N THR A 48 14.94 -6.60 -9.50
CA THR A 48 16.14 -7.33 -10.00
C THR A 48 17.20 -7.57 -8.92
N ALA A 49 17.07 -6.95 -7.74
CA ALA A 49 18.12 -7.01 -6.73
C ALA A 49 18.15 -8.41 -6.05
N PRO A 50 19.32 -9.06 -5.95
CA PRO A 50 19.47 -10.37 -5.27
C PRO A 50 18.96 -10.38 -3.82
N GLU A 51 18.92 -9.21 -3.19
CA GLU A 51 18.43 -8.98 -1.83
C GLU A 51 16.96 -9.38 -1.66
N PHE A 52 16.10 -9.12 -2.64
CA PHE A 52 14.68 -9.52 -2.57
C PHE A 52 14.51 -11.03 -2.61
N SER A 53 15.27 -11.73 -3.46
CA SER A 53 15.25 -13.20 -3.48
C SER A 53 15.71 -13.78 -2.14
N LYS A 54 16.72 -13.18 -1.51
CA LYS A 54 17.18 -13.59 -0.17
C LYS A 54 16.14 -13.31 0.90
N ALA A 55 15.58 -12.10 0.93
CA ALA A 55 14.59 -11.66 1.91
C ALA A 55 13.32 -12.52 1.84
N THR A 56 12.76 -12.71 0.64
CA THR A 56 11.56 -13.53 0.43
C THR A 56 11.77 -14.98 0.86
N LYS A 57 12.89 -15.62 0.48
CA LYS A 57 13.25 -16.98 0.95
C LYS A 57 13.34 -17.07 2.46
N GLN A 58 13.96 -16.08 3.10
CA GLN A 58 14.15 -16.08 4.55
C GLN A 58 12.82 -15.87 5.29
N LEU A 59 11.99 -14.95 4.81
CA LEU A 59 10.65 -14.70 5.37
C LEU A 59 9.72 -15.91 5.18
N THR A 60 9.69 -16.51 3.98
CA THR A 60 8.95 -17.76 3.75
C THR A 60 9.41 -18.87 4.67
N LYS A 61 10.74 -19.00 4.88
CA LYS A 61 11.30 -20.01 5.78
C LYS A 61 10.91 -19.77 7.24
N ASN A 62 11.01 -18.53 7.72
CA ASN A 62 10.87 -18.23 9.14
C ASN A 62 9.43 -17.93 9.56
N CYS A 63 8.69 -17.18 8.75
CA CYS A 63 7.33 -16.73 9.05
C CYS A 63 6.25 -17.61 8.38
N GLY A 64 6.64 -18.49 7.45
CA GLY A 64 5.72 -19.27 6.62
C GLY A 64 5.08 -18.44 5.52
N GLY A 65 4.27 -19.05 4.64
CA GLY A 65 3.63 -18.36 3.50
C GLY A 65 4.55 -18.13 2.31
N ASN A 66 3.98 -17.80 1.14
CA ASN A 66 4.74 -17.53 -0.08
C ASN A 66 4.68 -16.05 -0.45
N PHE A 67 5.42 -15.72 -1.52
CA PHE A 67 5.29 -14.46 -2.24
C PHE A 67 4.71 -14.73 -3.62
N ILE A 68 3.80 -13.86 -4.06
CA ILE A 68 3.22 -13.89 -5.40
C ILE A 68 3.49 -12.53 -6.01
N HIS A 69 4.22 -12.49 -7.13
CA HIS A 69 4.67 -11.25 -7.78
C HIS A 69 5.27 -10.25 -6.77
N GLY A 70 6.13 -10.70 -5.84
CA GLY A 70 6.75 -9.83 -4.84
C GLY A 70 5.85 -9.42 -3.67
N LEU A 71 4.58 -9.82 -3.63
CA LEU A 71 3.64 -9.57 -2.53
C LEU A 71 3.60 -10.75 -1.55
N PRO A 72 3.80 -10.55 -0.23
CA PRO A 72 3.66 -11.62 0.77
C PRO A 72 2.19 -12.05 0.91
N GLU A 73 1.87 -13.33 0.66
CA GLU A 73 0.50 -13.86 0.78
C GLU A 73 -0.10 -13.61 2.18
N ALA A 74 0.73 -13.74 3.21
CA ALA A 74 0.33 -13.59 4.61
C ALA A 74 -0.23 -12.20 4.93
N MET A 75 0.25 -11.17 4.22
CA MET A 75 -0.03 -9.76 4.42
C MET A 75 -0.58 -9.13 3.14
N PHE A 76 -1.28 -9.93 2.32
CA PHE A 76 -1.61 -9.55 0.94
C PHE A 76 -2.42 -8.24 0.87
N ASP A 77 -3.40 -8.08 1.76
CA ASP A 77 -4.26 -6.89 1.84
C ASP A 77 -3.47 -5.60 2.10
N TYR A 78 -2.42 -5.63 2.93
CA TYR A 78 -1.51 -4.50 3.09
C TYR A 78 -0.70 -4.26 1.83
N SER A 79 -0.14 -5.34 1.28
CA SER A 79 0.80 -5.24 0.17
C SER A 79 0.19 -4.70 -1.13
N LEU A 80 -1.13 -4.82 -1.30
CA LEU A 80 -1.87 -4.21 -2.41
C LEU A 80 -1.88 -2.67 -2.36
N LEU A 81 -1.51 -2.07 -1.22
CA LEU A 81 -1.50 -0.63 -1.03
C LEU A 81 -0.13 0.01 -1.33
N TRP A 82 0.89 -0.77 -1.71
CA TRP A 82 2.15 -0.23 -2.24
C TRP A 82 1.94 0.46 -3.59
N CYS A 83 2.42 1.68 -3.78
CA CYS A 83 2.26 2.42 -5.03
C CYS A 83 3.56 3.10 -5.49
N PRO A 84 3.59 3.62 -6.73
CA PRO A 84 4.69 4.46 -7.20
C PRO A 84 4.92 5.69 -6.31
N ALA A 85 6.19 6.00 -6.06
CA ALA A 85 6.59 7.16 -5.28
C ALA A 85 6.92 8.40 -6.13
N ASP A 86 6.89 8.27 -7.46
CA ASP A 86 7.30 9.31 -8.41
C ASP A 86 6.58 9.13 -9.76
N ALA A 87 6.22 10.24 -10.42
CA ALA A 87 5.64 10.28 -11.77
C ALA A 87 6.49 9.58 -12.85
N SER A 88 7.81 9.55 -12.65
CA SER A 88 8.77 8.92 -13.57
C SER A 88 8.76 7.39 -13.53
N THR A 89 8.02 6.80 -12.60
CA THR A 89 7.90 5.35 -12.48
C THR A 89 7.19 4.78 -13.70
N THR A 90 7.89 3.97 -14.49
CA THR A 90 7.31 3.35 -15.69
C THR A 90 6.71 1.99 -15.35
N ARG A 91 5.68 1.58 -16.09
CA ARG A 91 5.05 0.28 -15.89
C ARG A 91 5.76 -0.81 -16.69
N ASP A 92 5.93 -1.99 -16.09
CA ASP A 92 6.34 -3.22 -16.77
C ASP A 92 5.10 -4.05 -17.09
N ASP A 93 4.74 -4.10 -18.38
CA ASP A 93 3.55 -4.81 -18.86
C ASP A 93 3.68 -6.35 -18.77
N ASN A 94 4.86 -6.87 -18.44
CA ASN A 94 5.05 -8.30 -18.19
C ASN A 94 4.70 -8.71 -16.76
N GLU A 95 4.55 -7.75 -15.85
CA GLU A 95 4.19 -7.97 -14.46
C GLU A 95 2.75 -7.49 -14.22
N PRO A 96 2.02 -8.12 -13.28
CA PRO A 96 0.62 -7.81 -13.12
C PRO A 96 0.42 -6.44 -12.46
N SER A 97 -0.56 -5.67 -12.95
CA SER A 97 -0.77 -4.27 -12.56
C SER A 97 -0.99 -4.08 -11.05
N TRP A 98 -1.56 -5.08 -10.39
CA TRP A 98 -1.85 -5.05 -8.97
C TRP A 98 -0.61 -5.20 -8.07
N SER A 99 0.52 -5.65 -8.62
CA SER A 99 1.77 -5.80 -7.88
C SER A 99 2.66 -4.56 -7.96
N TRP A 100 3.46 -4.32 -6.91
CA TRP A 100 4.55 -3.35 -6.97
C TRP A 100 5.62 -3.74 -7.99
N THR A 101 5.79 -5.02 -8.33
CA THR A 101 6.79 -5.47 -9.32
C THR A 101 6.47 -4.98 -10.73
N SER A 102 5.24 -4.55 -10.99
CA SER A 102 4.85 -3.93 -12.26
C SER A 102 5.37 -2.51 -12.47
N HIS A 103 6.17 -1.99 -11.54
CA HIS A 103 6.62 -0.62 -11.56
C HIS A 103 8.15 -0.55 -11.52
N ASN A 104 8.72 0.03 -12.57
CA ASN A 104 10.13 0.36 -12.71
C ASN A 104 10.39 1.74 -12.10
N GLY A 105 10.69 1.78 -10.81
CA GLY A 105 10.99 3.00 -10.09
C GLY A 105 10.87 2.82 -8.58
N ARG A 106 10.84 3.94 -7.86
CA ARG A 106 10.67 3.92 -6.41
C ARG A 106 9.22 3.61 -6.06
N ILE A 107 9.06 2.71 -5.09
CA ILE A 107 7.77 2.34 -4.53
C ILE A 107 7.66 2.96 -3.14
N ASN A 108 6.46 3.32 -2.71
CA ASN A 108 6.18 3.74 -1.34
C ASN A 108 4.98 2.97 -0.78
N PHE A 109 4.83 3.02 0.54
CA PHE A 109 3.66 2.47 1.23
C PHE A 109 3.01 3.54 2.12
N PRO A 110 2.21 4.45 1.55
CA PRO A 110 1.74 5.65 2.26
C PRO A 110 0.61 5.38 3.26
N PHE A 111 -0.06 4.23 3.17
CA PHE A 111 -1.21 3.89 4.01
C PHE A 111 -0.91 2.71 4.94
N ASP A 112 0.31 2.65 5.45
CA ASP A 112 0.82 1.55 6.27
C ASP A 112 0.53 1.77 7.77
N PRO A 113 -0.51 1.14 8.34
CA PRO A 113 -0.77 1.30 9.78
C PRO A 113 0.29 0.59 10.65
N THR A 114 1.23 -0.15 10.06
CA THR A 114 2.32 -0.82 10.80
C THR A 114 3.55 0.05 10.99
N SER A 115 3.72 1.13 10.20
CA SER A 115 4.88 2.02 10.28
C SER A 115 4.56 3.42 10.81
N CYS A 116 3.28 3.73 11.02
CA CYS A 116 2.82 4.93 11.74
C CYS A 116 3.03 4.80 13.27
N PRO A 117 3.83 5.67 13.92
CA PRO A 117 4.07 5.63 15.37
C PRO A 117 2.85 5.59 16.25
N ASP A 118 1.82 6.33 15.89
CA ASP A 118 0.62 6.47 16.71
C ASP A 118 -0.23 5.20 16.72
N THR A 119 -0.04 4.30 15.74
CA THR A 119 -0.73 3.01 15.68
C THR A 119 0.14 1.84 16.13
N PHE A 120 1.43 1.82 15.74
CA PHE A 120 2.30 0.67 16.04
C PHE A 120 2.79 0.64 17.49
N THR A 121 2.88 1.81 18.16
CA THR A 121 3.27 1.87 19.58
C THR A 121 2.12 1.51 20.53
N LEU A 122 0.89 1.48 20.03
CA LEU A 122 -0.27 1.10 20.84
C LEU A 122 -0.11 -0.34 21.35
N PRO A 123 -0.47 -0.62 22.62
CA PRO A 123 -0.44 -1.97 23.15
C PRO A 123 -1.23 -2.92 22.25
N ARG A 124 -0.73 -4.15 22.05
CA ARG A 124 -1.43 -5.18 21.24
C ARG A 124 -2.85 -5.47 21.74
N SER A 125 -3.14 -5.20 23.03
CA SER A 125 -4.47 -5.30 23.63
C SER A 125 -5.49 -4.28 23.11
N THR A 126 -5.05 -3.20 22.44
CA THR A 126 -5.95 -2.18 21.87
C THR A 126 -6.70 -2.66 20.62
N GLY A 127 -6.40 -3.88 20.16
CA GLY A 127 -7.17 -4.56 19.11
C GLY A 127 -6.62 -4.31 17.71
N GLU A 128 -7.52 -4.34 16.74
CA GLU A 128 -7.24 -4.23 15.31
C GLU A 128 -6.92 -2.78 14.87
N ASN A 129 -5.98 -2.64 13.94
CA ASN A 129 -5.64 -1.37 13.29
C ASN A 129 -6.02 -1.34 11.81
N PHE A 130 -6.38 -2.49 11.26
CA PHE A 130 -6.71 -2.67 9.86
C PHE A 130 -7.88 -3.63 9.72
N ARG A 131 -8.81 -3.32 8.81
CA ARG A 131 -9.92 -4.19 8.45
C ARG A 131 -9.88 -4.47 6.96
N SER A 132 -9.72 -5.74 6.60
CA SER A 132 -9.95 -6.17 5.23
C SER A 132 -11.45 -6.13 4.93
N GLU A 133 -11.81 -5.64 3.75
CA GLU A 133 -13.19 -5.72 3.22
C GLU A 133 -13.33 -6.87 2.22
N ILE A 134 -12.21 -7.51 1.86
CA ILE A 134 -12.18 -8.59 0.87
C ILE A 134 -12.24 -9.94 1.57
N GLN A 135 -13.24 -10.73 1.18
CA GLN A 135 -13.43 -12.04 1.79
C GLN A 135 -12.37 -13.04 1.35
N ASN A 136 -11.97 -13.07 0.08
CA ASN A 136 -10.94 -13.95 -0.46
C ASN A 136 -10.32 -13.32 -1.71
N PHE A 137 -9.04 -13.62 -1.92
CA PHE A 137 -8.34 -13.33 -3.17
C PHE A 137 -7.97 -14.64 -3.86
N HIS A 138 -8.12 -14.67 -5.17
CA HIS A 138 -7.81 -15.81 -5.99
C HIS A 138 -6.86 -15.42 -7.12
N THR A 139 -5.88 -16.27 -7.40
CA THR A 139 -5.06 -16.22 -8.61
C THR A 139 -5.28 -17.47 -9.46
N GLY A 140 -4.75 -17.51 -10.67
CA GLY A 140 -4.87 -18.66 -11.58
C GLY A 140 -6.19 -18.72 -12.35
N SER A 141 -6.40 -19.76 -13.15
CA SER A 141 -7.60 -19.90 -14.00
C SER A 141 -8.90 -20.05 -13.19
N LEU A 142 -10.06 -19.74 -13.79
CA LEU A 142 -11.37 -20.03 -13.17
C LEU A 142 -11.59 -21.53 -12.90
N SER A 143 -11.00 -22.40 -13.73
CA SER A 143 -11.08 -23.85 -13.57
C SER A 143 -10.19 -24.40 -12.45
N ALA A 144 -9.15 -23.67 -12.06
CA ALA A 144 -8.19 -24.10 -11.06
C ALA A 144 -7.68 -22.90 -10.24
N PRO A 145 -8.55 -22.24 -9.46
CA PRO A 145 -8.17 -21.05 -8.72
C PRO A 145 -7.26 -21.41 -7.54
N TYR A 146 -6.25 -20.58 -7.31
CA TYR A 146 -5.43 -20.60 -6.11
C TYR A 146 -5.89 -19.51 -5.13
N THR A 147 -6.36 -19.91 -3.95
CA THR A 147 -6.76 -18.96 -2.89
C THR A 147 -5.53 -18.47 -2.13
N ILE A 148 -5.33 -17.15 -2.10
CA ILE A 148 -4.21 -16.51 -1.39
C ILE A 148 -4.32 -16.73 0.13
N ARG A 149 -3.19 -17.13 0.74
CA ARG A 149 -3.12 -17.49 2.16
C ARG A 149 -2.75 -16.31 3.04
N ARG A 150 -3.77 -15.71 3.65
CA ARG A 150 -3.60 -14.65 4.64
C ARG A 150 -3.29 -15.23 6.02
N ASP A 151 -2.34 -14.62 6.73
CA ASP A 151 -2.04 -14.97 8.10
C ASP A 151 -3.08 -14.32 9.02
N LYS A 152 -3.55 -15.10 10.00
CA LYS A 152 -4.59 -14.71 10.96
C LYS A 152 -4.03 -14.51 12.36
N HIS A 153 -2.71 -14.49 12.49
CA HIS A 153 -2.08 -14.29 13.78
C HIS A 153 -2.43 -12.91 14.34
N ALA A 154 -2.83 -12.86 15.62
CA ALA A 154 -3.30 -11.64 16.27
C ALA A 154 -2.24 -10.51 16.30
N SER A 155 -0.96 -10.85 16.16
CA SER A 155 0.13 -9.86 16.10
C SER A 155 0.05 -8.95 14.88
N LEU A 156 -0.65 -9.35 13.82
CA LEU A 156 -0.85 -8.52 12.62
C LEU A 156 -1.90 -7.43 12.81
N ARG A 157 -2.76 -7.57 13.84
CA ARG A 157 -3.83 -6.62 14.16
C ARG A 157 -4.75 -6.32 12.97
N ILE A 158 -4.94 -7.33 12.12
CA ILE A 158 -5.85 -7.29 10.97
C ILE A 158 -7.14 -8.03 11.33
N HIS A 159 -8.26 -7.36 11.10
CA HIS A 159 -9.56 -7.99 10.99
C HIS A 159 -9.75 -8.54 9.58
N TYR A 160 -10.18 -9.80 9.46
CA TYR A 160 -10.63 -10.36 8.19
C TYR A 160 -12.11 -10.68 8.26
N PRO A 161 -12.88 -10.46 7.17
CA PRO A 161 -14.24 -10.93 7.09
C PRO A 161 -14.32 -12.44 7.35
N PRO A 162 -15.43 -12.95 7.91
CA PRO A 162 -15.61 -14.36 8.17
C PRO A 162 -15.24 -15.22 6.95
N TYR A 163 -14.17 -15.99 7.13
CA TYR A 163 -13.58 -16.80 6.06
C TYR A 163 -14.46 -18.02 5.81
N PHE A 164 -14.99 -18.13 4.59
CA PHE A 164 -15.52 -19.39 4.11
C PHE A 164 -14.36 -20.25 3.62
N HIS A 165 -14.34 -21.54 3.97
CA HIS A 165 -13.27 -22.47 3.59
C HIS A 165 -13.17 -22.62 2.06
N ALA A 166 -12.54 -21.67 1.39
CA ALA A 166 -12.28 -21.72 -0.02
C ALA A 166 -11.32 -22.90 -0.30
N PRO A 167 -11.64 -23.76 -1.29
CA PRO A 167 -10.75 -24.84 -1.69
C PRO A 167 -9.35 -24.31 -1.99
N ARG A 168 -8.36 -25.11 -1.62
CA ARG A 168 -6.96 -24.79 -1.94
C ARG A 168 -6.68 -25.26 -3.36
N GLY A 169 -6.35 -24.32 -4.24
CA GLY A 169 -5.62 -24.62 -5.46
C GLY A 169 -4.26 -25.25 -5.12
N HIS A 170 -3.68 -25.98 -6.06
CA HIS A 170 -2.43 -26.72 -5.83
C HIS A 170 -1.19 -25.93 -6.28
N ASP A 171 -1.35 -25.04 -7.26
CA ASP A 171 -0.23 -24.30 -7.85
C ASP A 171 -0.45 -22.78 -7.76
N PRO A 172 0.33 -22.05 -6.96
CA PRO A 172 0.27 -20.58 -6.87
C PRO A 172 0.89 -19.86 -8.06
N THR A 173 1.57 -20.56 -8.97
CA THR A 173 2.32 -19.98 -10.10
C THR A 173 1.55 -20.04 -11.42
N GLN A 174 0.60 -20.96 -11.54
CA GLN A 174 -0.21 -21.10 -12.75
C GLN A 174 -1.12 -19.89 -12.94
N GLU A 175 -0.95 -19.15 -14.05
CA GLU A 175 -1.72 -17.93 -14.36
C GLU A 175 -1.78 -16.95 -13.18
N SER A 176 -0.66 -16.81 -12.46
CA SER A 176 -0.59 -15.99 -11.25
C SER A 176 -0.74 -14.50 -11.51
N HIS A 177 -0.68 -14.05 -12.77
CA HIS A 177 -0.84 -12.66 -13.18
C HIS A 177 -2.28 -12.15 -12.96
N THR A 178 -3.28 -13.02 -12.96
CA THR A 178 -4.66 -12.57 -12.75
C THR A 178 -5.05 -12.65 -11.28
N LEU A 179 -5.55 -11.56 -10.71
CA LEU A 179 -6.10 -11.49 -9.35
C LEU A 179 -7.62 -11.32 -9.41
N ARG A 180 -8.36 -12.18 -8.70
CA ARG A 180 -9.82 -12.19 -8.67
C ARG A 180 -10.35 -12.10 -7.26
N PHE A 181 -11.36 -11.27 -7.06
CA PHE A 181 -12.04 -11.11 -5.77
C PHE A 181 -13.37 -10.40 -5.97
N THR A 182 -14.26 -10.53 -4.99
CA THR A 182 -15.53 -9.80 -4.98
C THR A 182 -15.41 -8.63 -4.00
N ALA A 183 -15.75 -7.42 -4.44
CA ALA A 183 -15.61 -6.19 -3.66
C ALA A 183 -16.81 -5.25 -3.86
N GLN A 184 -16.96 -4.27 -2.97
CA GLN A 184 -17.80 -3.11 -3.25
C GLN A 184 -17.06 -2.17 -4.20
N THR A 185 -17.80 -1.56 -5.11
CA THR A 185 -17.29 -0.66 -6.14
C THR A 185 -18.20 0.55 -6.32
N VAL A 186 -17.63 1.68 -6.71
CA VAL A 186 -18.34 2.89 -7.15
C VAL A 186 -17.71 3.44 -8.44
N PRO A 187 -18.49 4.07 -9.33
CA PRO A 187 -17.95 4.77 -10.49
C PRO A 187 -16.97 5.89 -10.09
N ALA A 188 -15.86 6.03 -10.81
CA ALA A 188 -14.88 7.08 -10.50
C ALA A 188 -15.25 8.46 -11.08
N ASP A 189 -16.16 8.52 -12.06
CA ASP A 189 -16.68 9.75 -12.67
C ASP A 189 -17.51 10.62 -11.70
N GLY A 190 -17.87 10.06 -10.55
CA GLY A 190 -18.41 10.81 -9.41
C GLY A 190 -17.40 11.72 -8.72
N PHE A 191 -16.11 11.68 -9.08
CA PHE A 191 -15.07 12.52 -8.50
C PHE A 191 -14.20 13.19 -9.57
N THR A 192 -13.63 14.35 -9.21
CA THR A 192 -12.53 14.98 -9.93
C THR A 192 -11.26 14.84 -9.12
N ALA A 193 -10.16 14.42 -9.75
CA ALA A 193 -8.84 14.45 -9.13
C ALA A 193 -8.18 15.82 -9.38
N SER A 194 -7.52 16.38 -8.37
CA SER A 194 -6.75 17.62 -8.51
C SER A 194 -5.38 17.45 -7.87
N GLN A 195 -4.33 17.82 -8.61
CA GLN A 195 -2.95 17.68 -8.19
C GLN A 195 -2.62 18.49 -6.93
N LEU A 196 -2.05 17.83 -5.91
CA LEU A 196 -1.56 18.52 -4.72
C LEU A 196 -0.09 18.94 -4.88
N HIS A 197 0.28 19.97 -4.13
CA HIS A 197 1.61 20.56 -4.14
C HIS A 197 2.18 20.65 -2.72
N PHE A 198 3.49 20.49 -2.62
CA PHE A 198 4.28 20.69 -1.40
C PHE A 198 5.56 21.44 -1.75
N ALA A 199 5.86 22.52 -1.03
CA ALA A 199 7.00 23.39 -1.31
C ALA A 199 7.11 23.80 -2.80
N ASP A 200 5.99 24.23 -3.39
CA ASP A 200 5.84 24.64 -4.80
C ASP A 200 6.17 23.54 -5.83
N ARG A 201 6.09 22.26 -5.43
CA ARG A 201 6.29 21.10 -6.31
C ARG A 201 5.11 20.16 -6.23
N GLU A 202 4.75 19.57 -7.37
CA GLU A 202 3.79 18.46 -7.39
C GLU A 202 4.31 17.29 -6.56
N ILE A 203 3.41 16.70 -5.78
CA ILE A 203 3.67 15.45 -5.04
C ILE A 203 2.90 14.30 -5.68
N PRO A 204 3.28 13.02 -5.46
CA PRO A 204 2.54 11.88 -5.99
C PRO A 204 1.24 11.62 -5.22
N CYS A 205 0.44 12.68 -5.05
CA CYS A 205 -0.83 12.69 -4.34
C CYS A 205 -1.77 13.71 -4.99
N SER A 206 -2.99 13.30 -5.29
CA SER A 206 -4.06 14.13 -5.81
C SER A 206 -5.24 14.09 -4.83
N GLN A 207 -5.90 15.22 -4.60
CA GLN A 207 -7.15 15.25 -3.83
C GLN A 207 -8.32 14.79 -4.70
N LEU A 208 -9.28 14.10 -4.08
CA LEU A 208 -10.54 13.68 -4.67
C LEU A 208 -11.64 14.67 -4.27
N ILE A 209 -12.19 15.36 -5.26
CA ILE A 209 -13.25 16.34 -5.07
C ILE A 209 -14.56 15.75 -5.58
N ASN A 210 -15.59 15.74 -4.74
CA ASN A 210 -16.92 15.26 -5.11
C ASN A 210 -17.67 16.28 -6.01
N PRO A 211 -18.88 15.96 -6.51
CA PRO A 211 -19.62 16.86 -7.41
C PRO A 211 -20.04 18.19 -6.75
N ASN A 212 -20.03 18.26 -5.43
CA ASN A 212 -20.35 19.46 -4.64
C ASN A 212 -19.10 20.34 -4.39
N GLY A 213 -17.93 19.98 -4.93
CA GLY A 213 -16.69 20.71 -4.71
C GLY A 213 -16.03 20.41 -3.36
N VAL A 214 -16.46 19.35 -2.65
CA VAL A 214 -15.95 18.99 -1.32
C VAL A 214 -14.86 17.94 -1.46
N HIS A 215 -13.77 18.13 -0.70
CA HIS A 215 -12.67 17.18 -0.62
C HIS A 215 -13.09 15.92 0.16
N ALA A 216 -13.09 14.77 -0.51
CA ALA A 216 -13.60 13.50 0.00
C ALA A 216 -12.53 12.44 0.27
N GLY A 217 -11.29 12.68 -0.14
CA GLY A 217 -10.24 11.66 -0.12
C GLY A 217 -9.01 12.05 -0.92
N VAL A 218 -8.05 11.14 -1.00
CA VAL A 218 -6.80 11.31 -1.75
C VAL A 218 -6.51 10.11 -2.65
N LEU A 219 -5.77 10.32 -3.73
CA LEU A 219 -5.19 9.29 -4.58
C LEU A 219 -3.67 9.46 -4.66
N MET A 220 -2.94 8.38 -4.43
CA MET A 220 -1.48 8.33 -4.54
C MET A 220 -1.05 8.16 -5.99
N SER A 221 -1.23 9.22 -6.77
CA SER A 221 -0.81 9.34 -8.16
C SER A 221 -0.80 10.81 -8.57
N HIS A 222 -0.08 11.12 -9.64
CA HIS A 222 -0.14 12.43 -10.28
C HIS A 222 -1.40 12.54 -11.14
N GLU A 223 -2.02 13.72 -11.16
CA GLU A 223 -3.21 14.00 -11.98
C GLU A 223 -2.95 13.72 -13.48
N SER A 224 -1.74 14.00 -13.95
CA SER A 224 -1.30 13.72 -15.32
C SER A 224 -1.32 12.24 -15.68
N ALA A 225 -0.99 11.36 -14.73
CA ALA A 225 -1.07 9.91 -14.91
C ALA A 225 -2.52 9.40 -14.90
N LEU A 226 -3.40 10.05 -14.14
CA LEU A 226 -4.83 9.73 -14.11
C LEU A 226 -5.56 10.17 -15.38
N SER A 227 -5.15 11.32 -15.95
CA SER A 227 -5.80 11.97 -17.09
C SER A 227 -5.21 11.56 -18.44
N ALA A 228 -4.17 10.72 -18.45
CA ALA A 228 -3.50 10.31 -19.68
C ALA A 228 -4.52 9.65 -20.63
N PRO A 229 -4.57 10.06 -21.92
CA PRO A 229 -5.54 9.56 -22.88
C PRO A 229 -5.25 8.09 -23.15
N HIS A 230 -5.98 7.23 -22.45
CA HIS A 230 -5.91 5.80 -22.61
C HIS A 230 -7.24 5.31 -23.15
N TYR A 231 -7.17 4.77 -24.36
CA TYR A 231 -8.26 4.00 -24.94
C TYR A 231 -8.41 2.74 -24.10
N ASN A 232 -9.57 2.58 -23.46
CA ASN A 232 -10.25 1.33 -23.09
C ASN A 232 -10.86 1.44 -21.67
N GLY A 233 -12.18 1.65 -21.67
CA GLY A 233 -13.14 1.39 -20.58
C GLY A 233 -13.23 2.38 -19.41
N PRO A 234 -14.24 2.21 -18.54
CA PRO A 234 -14.54 3.09 -17.42
C PRO A 234 -13.57 2.89 -16.25
N TYR A 235 -13.42 3.95 -15.46
CA TYR A 235 -12.71 3.91 -14.18
C TYR A 235 -13.68 3.63 -13.04
N GLU A 236 -13.24 2.81 -12.09
CA GLU A 236 -14.01 2.51 -10.87
C GLU A 236 -13.10 2.52 -9.65
N PHE A 237 -13.65 2.92 -8.51
CA PHE A 237 -13.02 2.68 -7.23
C PHE A 237 -13.48 1.35 -6.67
N VAL A 238 -12.55 0.60 -6.09
CA VAL A 238 -12.78 -0.70 -5.43
C VAL A 238 -12.40 -0.57 -3.97
N LEU A 239 -13.31 -0.94 -3.07
CA LEU A 239 -13.04 -0.95 -1.64
C LEU A 239 -12.19 -2.16 -1.26
N LEU A 240 -11.02 -1.94 -0.68
CA LEU A 240 -10.11 -3.01 -0.25
C LEU A 240 -10.14 -3.23 1.25
N SER A 241 -10.05 -2.14 2.02
CA SER A 241 -9.83 -2.20 3.47
C SER A 241 -10.13 -0.87 4.16
N ARG A 242 -9.95 -0.83 5.48
CA ARG A 242 -10.00 0.37 6.30
C ARG A 242 -8.82 0.41 7.26
N ASN A 243 -8.29 1.60 7.50
CA ASN A 243 -7.30 1.84 8.55
C ASN A 243 -7.98 2.47 9.76
N LYS A 244 -7.57 2.06 10.96
CA LYS A 244 -7.97 2.77 12.17
C LYS A 244 -7.32 4.15 12.19
N ARG A 245 -8.12 5.22 12.18
CA ARG A 245 -7.66 6.58 12.40
C ARG A 245 -7.44 6.78 13.90
N VAL A 246 -6.25 7.27 14.24
CA VAL A 246 -5.84 7.60 15.60
C VAL A 246 -5.34 9.03 15.56
N GLU A 247 -5.80 9.87 16.49
CA GLU A 247 -5.28 11.22 16.64
C GLU A 247 -3.80 11.14 17.06
N PRO A 248 -2.91 11.95 16.45
CA PRO A 248 -1.49 11.95 16.78
C PRO A 248 -1.25 12.19 18.27
N ALA A 249 -0.36 11.40 18.88
CA ALA A 249 0.04 11.63 20.26
C ALA A 249 0.90 12.89 20.37
N GLU A 250 0.68 13.70 21.41
CA GLU A 250 1.51 14.87 21.67
C GLU A 250 2.96 14.44 21.95
N GLY A 251 3.91 14.97 21.17
CA GLY A 251 5.35 14.76 21.40
C GLY A 251 5.93 13.50 20.75
N THR A 252 5.24 12.88 19.79
CA THR A 252 5.81 11.79 18.97
C THR A 252 7.10 12.26 18.29
N LYS A 253 8.22 11.63 18.65
CA LYS A 253 9.53 11.96 18.09
C LYS A 253 9.64 11.47 16.66
N LYS A 254 10.26 12.28 15.81
CA LYS A 254 10.64 11.87 14.45
C LYS A 254 11.39 10.53 14.48
N PRO A 255 10.90 9.50 13.78
CA PRO A 255 11.53 8.20 13.74
C PRO A 255 12.88 8.25 13.00
N ARG A 256 13.75 7.30 13.29
CA ARG A 256 15.03 7.14 12.58
C ARG A 256 14.87 6.48 11.21
N SER A 257 13.78 5.75 11.00
CA SER A 257 13.50 5.03 9.77
C SER A 257 12.86 5.97 8.75
N ALA A 258 13.38 5.99 7.53
CA ALA A 258 12.86 6.82 6.44
C ALA A 258 11.47 6.38 5.93
N VAL A 259 11.10 5.12 6.21
CA VAL A 259 9.82 4.53 5.77
C VAL A 259 8.72 4.61 6.83
N MET A 260 9.03 5.15 8.00
CA MET A 260 8.02 5.45 9.01
C MET A 260 7.42 6.81 8.68
N HIS A 261 6.10 6.87 8.67
CA HIS A 261 5.36 8.06 8.28
C HIS A 261 4.57 8.63 9.46
N PRO A 262 4.28 9.94 9.48
CA PRO A 262 3.37 10.51 10.46
C PRO A 262 1.95 9.93 10.26
N PRO A 263 1.02 10.16 11.21
CA PRO A 263 -0.41 9.98 10.94
C PRO A 263 -0.88 10.71 9.69
N GLY A 264 -2.11 10.43 9.25
CA GLY A 264 -2.69 11.06 8.07
C GLY A 264 -2.08 10.58 6.75
N THR A 265 -2.28 11.36 5.68
CA THR A 265 -1.67 11.09 4.37
C THR A 265 -0.27 11.67 4.34
N PRO A 266 0.78 10.84 4.28
CA PRO A 266 2.13 11.34 4.37
C PRO A 266 2.62 11.89 3.03
N ILE A 267 3.52 12.88 3.11
CA ILE A 267 4.18 13.46 1.93
C ILE A 267 5.53 12.78 1.74
N TRP A 268 5.81 12.27 0.55
CA TRP A 268 7.12 11.71 0.19
C TRP A 268 7.98 12.78 -0.48
N ASP A 269 9.16 13.08 0.07
CA ASP A 269 10.08 14.10 -0.47
C ASP A 269 11.09 13.55 -1.50
N GLY A 270 10.95 12.26 -1.85
CA GLY A 270 11.87 11.51 -2.68
C GLY A 270 12.84 10.62 -1.87
N LYS A 271 13.11 10.92 -0.60
CA LYS A 271 14.06 10.17 0.24
C LYS A 271 13.43 9.61 1.51
N ALA A 272 12.50 10.34 2.10
CA ALA A 272 11.79 9.96 3.31
C ALA A 272 10.39 10.59 3.34
N PHE A 273 9.55 10.14 4.26
CA PHE A 273 8.33 10.85 4.57
C PHE A 273 8.63 12.15 5.32
N VAL A 274 7.98 13.23 4.91
CA VAL A 274 7.94 14.49 5.66
C VAL A 274 7.19 14.23 6.96
N TRP A 275 7.77 14.66 8.07
CA TRP A 275 7.27 14.32 9.41
C TRP A 275 6.32 15.38 9.97
N ASP A 276 6.60 16.64 9.67
CA ASP A 276 5.95 17.79 10.29
C ASP A 276 4.79 18.33 9.43
N GLU A 277 4.54 17.72 8.27
CA GLU A 277 3.49 18.12 7.33
C GLU A 277 2.83 16.89 6.73
N GLU A 278 1.51 16.96 6.59
CA GLU A 278 0.66 15.91 6.04
C GLU A 278 -0.32 16.52 5.03
N VAL A 279 -0.83 15.67 4.14
CA VAL A 279 -1.99 16.02 3.32
C VAL A 279 -3.25 15.77 4.14
N VAL A 280 -4.15 16.76 4.14
CA VAL A 280 -5.48 16.63 4.73
C VAL A 280 -6.21 15.47 4.04
N ASP A 281 -6.75 14.52 4.80
CA ASP A 281 -7.38 13.32 4.21
C ASP A 281 -8.74 13.62 3.54
N PHE A 282 -9.49 14.58 4.08
CA PHE A 282 -10.82 15.00 3.61
C PHE A 282 -11.24 16.32 4.29
N ASP A 283 -12.31 16.96 3.80
CA ASP A 283 -12.90 18.14 4.42
C ASP A 283 -13.66 17.79 5.72
N GLU A 284 -13.04 18.08 6.86
CA GLU A 284 -13.58 17.81 8.19
C GLU A 284 -14.79 18.70 8.55
N GLY A 285 -15.04 19.78 7.80
CA GLY A 285 -16.25 20.59 7.92
C GLY A 285 -17.47 19.96 7.25
N ALA A 286 -17.23 19.12 6.24
CA ALA A 286 -18.28 18.40 5.52
C ALA A 286 -18.47 16.96 6.01
N TYR A 287 -17.40 16.31 6.46
CA TYR A 287 -17.39 14.91 6.86
C TYR A 287 -16.99 14.71 8.32
N GLU A 288 -17.76 13.91 9.05
CA GLU A 288 -17.53 13.65 10.47
C GLU A 288 -16.39 12.64 10.68
N LYS A 289 -15.44 12.99 11.55
CA LYS A 289 -14.37 12.07 11.93
C LYS A 289 -14.92 10.87 12.71
N SER A 290 -14.49 9.68 12.32
CA SER A 290 -14.64 8.46 13.12
C SER A 290 -13.38 7.61 13.04
N GLU A 291 -13.22 6.66 13.96
CA GLU A 291 -12.05 5.75 13.96
C GLU A 291 -11.92 4.94 12.67
N TRP A 292 -13.02 4.70 11.94
CA TRP A 292 -13.06 3.80 10.78
C TRP A 292 -13.65 4.45 9.53
N CYS A 293 -13.73 5.79 9.51
CA CYS A 293 -14.31 6.55 8.40
C CYS A 293 -13.46 6.52 7.12
N MET A 294 -12.18 6.17 7.21
CA MET A 294 -11.28 6.14 6.05
C MET A 294 -11.23 4.76 5.41
N LEU A 295 -11.73 4.71 4.18
CA LEU A 295 -11.69 3.56 3.30
C LEU A 295 -10.40 3.60 2.48
N ASN A 296 -9.65 2.51 2.43
CA ASN A 296 -8.58 2.32 1.46
C ASN A 296 -9.19 1.78 0.16
N VAL A 297 -8.97 2.51 -0.93
CA VAL A 297 -9.56 2.21 -2.23
C VAL A 297 -8.49 1.97 -3.29
N LEU A 298 -8.83 1.13 -4.27
CA LEU A 298 -8.08 0.95 -5.49
C LEU A 298 -8.80 1.69 -6.62
N LEU A 299 -8.12 2.57 -7.35
CA LEU A 299 -8.61 3.04 -8.62
C LEU A 299 -8.22 2.02 -9.68
N ILE A 300 -9.21 1.49 -10.38
CA ILE A 300 -9.03 0.54 -11.47
C ILE A 300 -9.57 1.12 -12.77
N ARG A 301 -9.06 0.63 -13.90
CA ARG A 301 -9.59 0.90 -15.23
C ARG A 301 -9.91 -0.42 -15.91
N TRP A 302 -11.15 -0.57 -16.36
CA TRP A 302 -11.59 -1.78 -17.06
C TRP A 302 -11.10 -1.81 -18.50
N ASP A 303 -10.52 -2.93 -18.94
CA ASP A 303 -10.35 -3.27 -20.35
C ASP A 303 -11.51 -4.19 -20.75
N GLU A 304 -12.55 -3.59 -21.37
CA GLU A 304 -13.74 -4.32 -21.82
C GLU A 304 -13.40 -5.45 -22.81
N GLY A 305 -12.34 -5.29 -23.61
CA GLY A 305 -11.90 -6.30 -24.57
C GLY A 305 -11.29 -7.52 -23.90
N ARG A 306 -10.65 -7.35 -22.74
CA ARG A 306 -10.05 -8.44 -21.96
C ARG A 306 -10.97 -8.98 -20.86
N GLY A 307 -12.03 -8.26 -20.50
CA GLY A 307 -12.87 -8.60 -19.36
C GLY A 307 -12.10 -8.56 -18.03
N ALA A 308 -11.04 -7.75 -17.97
CA ALA A 308 -10.19 -7.55 -16.81
C ALA A 308 -9.90 -6.06 -16.66
N ALA A 309 -9.49 -5.64 -15.47
CA ALA A 309 -9.10 -4.29 -15.17
C ALA A 309 -7.62 -4.20 -14.83
N GLU A 310 -7.09 -3.00 -14.93
CA GLU A 310 -5.75 -2.68 -14.48
C GLU A 310 -5.84 -1.78 -13.26
N ARG A 311 -4.96 -2.02 -12.29
CA ARG A 311 -4.74 -1.08 -11.20
C ARG A 311 -4.09 0.20 -11.74
N VAL A 312 -4.65 1.35 -11.38
CA VAL A 312 -4.16 2.68 -11.76
C VAL A 312 -3.52 3.39 -10.58
N ALA A 313 -4.20 3.41 -9.43
CA ALA A 313 -3.73 4.09 -8.23
C ALA A 313 -4.32 3.45 -6.98
N VAL A 314 -3.78 3.80 -5.82
CA VAL A 314 -4.42 3.56 -4.51
C VAL A 314 -4.77 4.89 -3.89
N GLY A 315 -5.81 4.89 -3.08
CA GLY A 315 -6.25 6.09 -2.41
C GLY A 315 -6.91 5.80 -1.08
N ARG A 316 -7.34 6.88 -0.45
CA ARG A 316 -8.25 6.82 0.69
C ARG A 316 -9.45 7.72 0.45
N MET A 317 -10.60 7.31 0.93
CA MET A 317 -11.86 8.04 0.76
C MET A 317 -12.68 7.96 2.04
N HIS A 318 -13.38 9.05 2.35
CA HIS A 318 -14.31 9.09 3.46
C HIS A 318 -15.55 8.21 3.19
N GLU A 319 -16.00 7.44 4.18
CA GLU A 319 -17.08 6.45 4.02
C GLU A 319 -18.42 7.06 3.56
N ARG A 320 -18.77 8.27 4.03
CA ARG A 320 -19.98 8.95 3.57
C ARG A 320 -19.93 9.31 2.07
N ALA A 321 -18.78 9.79 1.59
CA ALA A 321 -18.60 10.09 0.18
C ALA A 321 -18.71 8.84 -0.69
N TRP A 322 -18.23 7.70 -0.17
CA TRP A 322 -18.39 6.39 -0.79
C TRP A 322 -19.86 5.94 -0.82
N GLU A 323 -20.58 6.07 0.29
CA GLU A 323 -21.99 5.69 0.41
C GLU A 323 -22.91 6.51 -0.48
N GLU A 324 -22.63 7.81 -0.64
CA GLU A 324 -23.38 8.74 -1.50
C GLU A 324 -23.40 8.30 -2.98
N LEU A 325 -22.40 7.55 -3.43
CA LEU A 325 -22.34 7.02 -4.80
C LEU A 325 -23.05 5.68 -4.98
N GLY A 326 -23.66 5.13 -3.93
CA GLY A 326 -24.44 3.89 -4.02
C GLY A 326 -23.59 2.68 -4.36
N PRO A 327 -22.69 2.23 -3.46
CA PRO A 327 -21.75 1.16 -3.73
C PRO A 327 -22.44 -0.15 -4.07
N VAL A 328 -21.95 -0.82 -5.12
CA VAL A 328 -22.46 -2.11 -5.59
C VAL A 328 -21.39 -3.17 -5.49
N ARG A 329 -21.80 -4.41 -5.22
CA ARG A 329 -20.88 -5.54 -5.13
C ARG A 329 -20.62 -6.13 -6.52
N LYS A 330 -19.35 -6.27 -6.90
CA LYS A 330 -18.92 -6.81 -8.20
C LYS A 330 -17.78 -7.80 -8.06
N ASP A 331 -17.67 -8.69 -9.03
CA ASP A 331 -16.49 -9.50 -9.23
C ASP A 331 -15.45 -8.68 -10.00
N VAL A 332 -14.29 -8.49 -9.37
CA VAL A 332 -13.17 -7.73 -9.89
C VAL A 332 -12.11 -8.72 -10.36
N VAL A 333 -11.59 -8.48 -11.56
CA VAL A 333 -10.50 -9.24 -12.17
C VAL A 333 -9.41 -8.24 -12.53
N LEU A 334 -8.25 -8.35 -11.89
CA LEU A 334 -7.08 -7.52 -12.21
C LEU A 334 -6.05 -8.34 -12.99
N SER A 335 -5.45 -7.75 -14.02
CA SER A 335 -4.39 -8.37 -14.84
C SER A 335 -3.05 -7.68 -14.73
#